data_AF-A0A1I4GUH2-F1
#
_entry.id   AF-A0A1I4GUH2-F1
#
_cell.length_a   1.000
_cell.length_b   1.000
_cell.length_c   1.000
_cell.angle_alpha   90.00
_cell.angle_beta   90.00
_cell.angle_gamma   90.00
#
_symmetry.space_group_name_H-M   'P 1'
#
loop_
_entity.id
_entity.type
_entity.pdbx_description
1 polymer ?
#
loop_
_entity_poly.entity_id
_entity_poly.type
_entity_poly.pdbx_seq_one_letter_code
_entity_poly.pdbx_strand_id
1 'polypeptide(L)'
;MKTETIKYFTILSVFAFMIIAMPVNSMAAGQGEEVNGTVLSGKGNVDHNALAHYYEDQAKEMQAKIEEQVEAFNHKPSTSFLGRNGQRIKKHVVYKIHEFEKAAEENLQKAAHHNKMAEEQAYQQKFAESDRIKG
;
A
#
# COMPACT_ATOMS: atom_id res chain seq x y z
N MET A 1 -3.11 -22.69 48.66
CA MET A 1 -3.37 -21.93 47.41
C MET A 1 -3.60 -20.48 47.78
N LYS A 2 -3.06 -19.50 47.04
CA LYS A 2 -3.22 -18.02 47.17
C LYS A 2 -1.96 -17.23 47.55
N THR A 3 -0.85 -17.40 46.83
CA THR A 3 0.25 -16.38 46.82
C THR A 3 0.86 -16.13 45.44
N GLU A 4 0.73 -17.07 44.49
CA GLU A 4 1.41 -16.95 43.19
C GLU A 4 0.62 -16.18 42.11
N THR A 5 -0.67 -15.94 42.29
CA THR A 5 -1.49 -15.20 41.31
C THR A 5 -1.38 -13.67 41.42
N ILE A 6 -0.85 -13.16 42.54
CA ILE A 6 -0.77 -11.72 42.80
C ILE A 6 0.42 -11.10 42.06
N LYS A 7 1.53 -11.85 41.89
CA LYS A 7 2.74 -11.37 41.20
C LYS A 7 2.54 -11.14 39.70
N TYR A 8 1.69 -11.92 39.05
CA TYR A 8 1.40 -11.75 37.62
C TYR A 8 0.42 -10.61 37.34
N PHE A 9 -0.45 -10.25 38.31
CA PHE A 9 -1.36 -9.11 38.17
C PHE A 9 -0.65 -7.76 38.35
N THR A 10 0.42 -7.70 39.15
CA THR A 10 1.22 -6.47 39.30
C THR A 10 2.08 -6.16 38.07
N ILE A 11 2.48 -7.19 37.30
CA ILE A 11 3.27 -7.02 36.06
C ILE A 11 2.40 -6.62 34.86
N LEU A 12 1.08 -6.87 34.91
CA LEU A 12 0.14 -6.49 33.84
C LEU A 12 -0.35 -5.03 33.94
N SER A 13 -0.06 -4.31 35.04
CA SER A 13 -0.68 -3.02 35.34
C SER A 13 0.10 -1.77 34.90
N VAL A 14 1.32 -1.88 34.36
CA VAL A 14 2.19 -0.71 34.05
C VAL A 14 2.33 -0.42 32.54
N PHE A 15 1.62 -1.15 31.67
CA PHE A 15 1.49 -0.76 30.25
C PHE A 15 0.17 -0.06 29.92
N ALA A 16 -0.52 0.45 30.94
CA ALA A 16 -1.55 1.46 30.78
C ALA A 16 -0.92 2.84 31.04
N PHE A 17 -1.10 3.74 30.08
CA PHE A 17 -0.68 5.15 30.06
C PHE A 17 0.71 5.47 29.48
N MET A 18 0.81 5.36 28.15
CA MET A 18 1.41 6.44 27.38
C MET A 18 0.44 6.87 26.28
N ILE A 19 -0.53 7.71 26.67
CA ILE A 19 -1.37 8.47 25.73
C ILE A 19 -0.47 9.56 25.16
N ILE A 20 0.10 9.32 23.98
CA ILE A 20 0.73 10.38 23.20
C ILE A 20 -0.40 11.33 22.80
N ALA A 21 -0.29 12.59 23.22
CA ALA A 21 -1.08 13.67 22.67
C ALA A 21 -0.67 13.85 21.19
N MET A 22 -1.48 13.28 20.29
CA MET A 22 -1.49 13.64 18.87
C MET A 22 -2.82 14.34 18.57
N PRO A 23 -2.84 15.37 17.69
CA PRO A 23 -4.08 15.95 17.22
C PRO A 23 -4.89 14.91 16.44
N VAL A 24 -6.14 14.70 16.87
CA VAL A 24 -7.13 13.86 16.20
C VAL A 24 -7.64 14.57 14.94
N ASN A 25 -6.98 14.35 13.80
CA ASN A 25 -7.59 14.61 12.50
C ASN A 25 -8.55 13.45 12.18
N SER A 26 -9.77 13.54 12.70
CA SER A 26 -10.88 12.68 12.28
C SER A 26 -11.36 13.13 10.91
N MET A 27 -11.02 12.42 9.82
CA MET A 27 -11.80 12.45 8.58
C MET A 27 -11.78 11.10 7.89
N ALA A 28 -12.97 10.47 7.90
CA ALA A 28 -13.61 9.63 6.90
C ALA A 28 -12.81 8.51 6.18
N ALA A 29 -13.46 7.34 6.16
CA ALA A 29 -13.21 6.25 5.25
C ALA A 29 -12.99 6.74 3.81
N GLY A 30 -11.90 6.26 3.20
CA GLY A 30 -11.48 6.63 1.84
C GLY A 30 -10.04 7.15 1.76
N GLN A 31 -9.09 6.53 2.47
CA GLN A 31 -7.67 6.82 2.26
C GLN A 31 -7.14 5.83 1.23
N GLY A 32 -7.35 6.16 -0.04
CA GLY A 32 -6.32 5.84 -1.03
C GLY A 32 -5.05 6.54 -0.59
N GLU A 33 -3.93 5.81 -0.60
CA GLU A 33 -2.58 6.33 -0.38
C GLU A 33 -2.30 7.55 -1.31
N GLU A 34 -2.59 8.75 -0.83
CA GLU A 34 -2.24 10.01 -1.53
C GLU A 34 -1.07 10.73 -0.83
N VAL A 35 -0.57 10.17 0.27
CA VAL A 35 0.37 10.84 1.18
C VAL A 35 1.83 10.68 0.75
N ASN A 36 2.18 9.69 -0.08
CA ASN A 36 3.58 9.47 -0.50
C ASN A 36 3.92 10.12 -1.85
N GLY A 37 2.99 10.17 -2.82
CA GLY A 37 3.22 10.83 -4.12
C GLY A 37 3.39 12.36 -4.02
N THR A 38 2.78 12.97 -3.00
CA THR A 38 2.89 14.40 -2.72
C THR A 38 4.26 14.81 -2.17
N VAL A 39 4.97 13.92 -1.48
CA VAL A 39 6.36 14.16 -1.02
C VAL A 39 7.33 14.19 -2.20
N LEU A 40 7.13 13.31 -3.19
CA LEU A 40 7.90 13.30 -4.44
C LEU A 40 7.59 14.50 -5.36
N SER A 41 6.47 15.20 -5.12
CA SER A 41 6.04 16.40 -5.84
C SER A 41 6.51 17.72 -5.18
N GLY A 42 7.48 17.65 -4.25
CA GLY A 42 7.92 18.79 -3.45
C GLY A 42 8.44 19.97 -4.30
N LYS A 43 7.83 21.15 -4.10
CA LYS A 43 8.16 22.54 -4.54
C LYS A 43 9.31 22.73 -5.58
N GLY A 44 9.25 21.97 -6.66
CA GLY A 44 10.18 21.89 -7.77
C GLY A 44 9.56 21.02 -8.86
N ASN A 45 10.20 20.94 -10.04
CA ASN A 45 9.74 20.09 -11.13
C ASN A 45 9.50 18.67 -10.60
N VAL A 46 8.26 18.18 -10.71
CA VAL A 46 7.88 16.85 -10.23
C VAL A 46 8.72 15.80 -10.96
N ASP A 47 9.40 14.94 -10.20
CA ASP A 47 10.13 13.80 -10.75
C ASP A 47 9.14 12.69 -11.10
N HIS A 48 8.66 12.74 -12.34
CA HIS A 48 7.72 11.74 -12.85
C HIS A 48 8.36 10.36 -13.03
N ASN A 49 9.68 10.25 -13.15
CA ASN A 49 10.34 8.95 -13.22
C ASN A 49 10.31 8.25 -11.84
N ALA A 50 10.59 9.00 -10.78
CA ALA A 50 10.47 8.49 -9.41
C ALA A 50 9.03 8.06 -9.07
N LEU A 51 8.03 8.85 -9.49
CA LEU A 51 6.62 8.49 -9.32
C LEU A 51 6.21 7.25 -10.11
N ALA A 52 6.71 7.09 -11.33
CA ALA A 52 6.43 5.89 -12.12
C ALA A 52 6.96 4.63 -11.44
N HIS A 53 8.22 4.63 -11.02
CA HIS A 53 8.82 3.51 -10.29
C HIS A 53 8.13 3.23 -8.96
N TYR A 54 7.71 4.27 -8.22
CA TYR A 54 6.93 4.09 -7.01
C TYR A 54 5.66 3.27 -7.26
N TYR A 55 4.88 3.64 -8.28
CA TYR A 55 3.65 2.90 -8.59
C TYR A 55 3.91 1.53 -9.19
N GLU A 56 5.01 1.32 -9.94
CA GLU A 56 5.43 -0.02 -10.36
C GLU A 56 5.73 -0.92 -9.15
N ASP A 57 6.40 -0.39 -8.14
CA ASP A 57 6.73 -1.13 -6.93
C ASP A 57 5.48 -1.43 -6.09
N GLN A 58 4.53 -0.48 -5.98
CA GLN A 58 3.21 -0.75 -5.37
C GLN A 58 2.47 -1.86 -6.11
N ALA A 59 2.52 -1.89 -7.45
CA ALA A 59 1.90 -2.96 -8.24
C ALA A 59 2.54 -4.33 -7.97
N LYS A 60 3.88 -4.41 -7.87
CA LYS A 60 4.60 -5.63 -7.48
C LYS A 60 4.23 -6.08 -6.07
N GLU A 61 4.06 -5.16 -5.12
CA GLU A 61 3.61 -5.48 -3.77
C GLU A 61 2.20 -6.11 -3.78
N MET A 62 1.28 -5.59 -4.60
CA MET A 62 -0.04 -6.19 -4.74
C MET A 62 0.02 -7.60 -5.33
N GLN A 63 0.90 -7.84 -6.30
CA GLN A 63 1.14 -9.18 -6.86
C GLN A 63 1.68 -10.14 -5.79
N ALA A 64 2.66 -9.72 -4.98
CA ALA A 64 3.18 -10.52 -3.88
C ALA A 64 2.08 -10.87 -2.85
N LYS A 65 1.18 -9.93 -2.56
CA LYS A 65 0.01 -10.18 -1.69
C LYS A 65 -0.97 -11.20 -2.29
N ILE A 66 -1.15 -11.22 -3.62
CA ILE A 66 -1.95 -12.26 -4.29
C ILE A 66 -1.30 -13.63 -4.10
N GLU A 67 0.00 -13.74 -4.33
CA GLU A 67 0.76 -14.98 -4.14
C GLU A 67 0.63 -15.49 -2.70
N GLU A 68 0.75 -14.60 -1.70
CA GLU A 68 0.54 -14.93 -0.29
C GLU A 68 -0.87 -15.48 -0.03
N GLN A 69 -1.92 -14.86 -0.58
CA GLN A 69 -3.29 -15.37 -0.43
C GLN A 69 -3.47 -16.75 -1.06
N VAL A 70 -2.89 -16.97 -2.25
CA VAL A 70 -2.94 -18.25 -2.96
C VAL A 70 -2.20 -19.33 -2.19
N GLU A 71 -1.00 -19.03 -1.71
CA GLU A 71 -0.18 -19.95 -0.92
C GLU A 71 -0.88 -20.31 0.40
N ALA A 72 -1.37 -19.32 1.14
CA ALA A 72 -2.08 -19.53 2.40
C ALA A 72 -3.40 -20.31 2.20
N PHE A 73 -4.06 -20.14 1.07
CA PHE A 73 -5.25 -20.91 0.70
C PHE A 73 -4.90 -22.37 0.41
N ASN A 74 -3.83 -22.61 -0.35
CA ASN A 74 -3.38 -23.95 -0.74
C ASN A 74 -2.82 -24.77 0.43
N HIS A 75 -2.23 -24.12 1.45
CA HIS A 75 -1.71 -24.79 2.65
C HIS A 75 -2.79 -25.24 3.64
N LYS A 76 -4.06 -24.85 3.47
CA LYS A 76 -5.14 -25.29 4.36
C LYS A 76 -5.66 -26.67 3.96
N PRO A 77 -5.97 -27.55 4.93
CA PRO A 77 -6.58 -28.84 4.60
C PRO A 77 -7.96 -28.64 3.98
N SER A 78 -8.33 -29.50 3.03
CA SER A 78 -9.59 -29.40 2.28
C SER A 78 -10.83 -29.35 3.18
N THR A 79 -10.77 -29.97 4.36
CA THR A 79 -11.82 -29.96 5.40
C THR A 79 -12.09 -28.55 5.95
N SER A 80 -11.11 -27.65 5.94
CA SER A 80 -11.27 -26.24 6.36
C SER A 80 -12.26 -25.47 5.51
N PHE A 81 -12.57 -25.99 4.31
CA PHE A 81 -13.44 -25.34 3.35
C PHE A 81 -14.83 -25.97 3.24
N LEU A 82 -15.19 -26.86 4.17
CA LEU A 82 -16.50 -27.48 4.23
C LEU A 82 -17.51 -26.62 5.01
N GLY A 83 -18.79 -26.81 4.68
CA GLY A 83 -19.90 -26.11 5.32
C GLY A 83 -19.92 -24.60 5.06
N ARG A 84 -20.79 -23.90 5.80
CA ARG A 84 -21.04 -22.46 5.59
C ARG A 84 -19.81 -21.59 5.88
N ASN A 85 -19.04 -21.92 6.91
CA ASN A 85 -17.82 -21.20 7.25
C ASN A 85 -16.73 -21.38 6.19
N GLY A 86 -16.54 -22.61 5.70
CA GLY A 86 -15.59 -22.90 4.63
C GLY A 86 -15.91 -22.18 3.32
N GLN A 87 -17.19 -22.14 2.93
CA GLN A 87 -17.64 -21.36 1.78
C GLN A 87 -17.43 -19.85 1.97
N ARG A 88 -17.59 -19.33 3.20
CA ARG A 88 -17.28 -17.92 3.51
C ARG A 88 -15.79 -17.63 3.35
N ILE A 89 -14.91 -18.53 3.80
CA ILE A 89 -13.46 -18.40 3.65
C ILE A 89 -13.09 -18.34 2.17
N LYS A 90 -13.61 -19.27 1.34
CA LYS A 90 -13.38 -19.27 -0.11
C LYS A 90 -13.75 -17.94 -0.76
N LYS A 91 -14.98 -17.47 -0.50
CA LYS A 91 -15.45 -16.18 -1.04
C LYS A 91 -14.57 -15.02 -0.60
N HIS A 92 -14.13 -15.03 0.65
CA HIS A 92 -13.29 -13.95 1.18
C HIS A 92 -11.90 -13.93 0.53
N VAL A 93 -11.29 -15.09 0.31
CA VAL A 93 -9.99 -15.18 -0.39
C VAL A 93 -10.12 -14.73 -1.84
N VAL A 94 -11.15 -15.18 -2.57
CA VAL A 94 -11.43 -14.74 -3.95
C VAL A 94 -11.62 -13.22 -4.00
N TYR A 95 -12.40 -12.66 -3.07
CA TYR A 95 -12.58 -11.22 -2.97
C TYR A 95 -11.25 -10.48 -2.75
N LYS A 96 -10.42 -10.93 -1.81
CA LYS A 96 -9.11 -10.31 -1.55
C LYS A 96 -8.19 -10.33 -2.77
N ILE A 97 -8.11 -11.48 -3.45
CA ILE A 97 -7.30 -11.61 -4.68
C ILE A 97 -7.77 -10.59 -5.70
N HIS A 98 -9.08 -10.50 -5.95
CA HIS A 98 -9.64 -9.55 -6.90
C HIS A 98 -9.34 -8.09 -6.55
N GLU A 99 -9.43 -7.71 -5.27
CA GLU A 99 -9.10 -6.35 -4.84
C GLU A 99 -7.62 -6.01 -5.05
N PHE A 100 -6.72 -6.96 -4.80
CA PHE A 100 -5.29 -6.78 -5.08
C PHE A 100 -4.98 -6.73 -6.58
N GLU A 101 -5.66 -7.53 -7.40
CA GLU A 101 -5.54 -7.46 -8.87
C GLU A 101 -5.92 -6.06 -9.38
N LYS A 102 -7.07 -5.56 -8.92
CA LYS A 102 -7.54 -4.21 -9.27
C LYS A 102 -6.57 -3.14 -8.81
N ALA A 103 -6.06 -3.23 -7.58
CA ALA A 103 -5.07 -2.29 -7.06
C ALA A 103 -3.74 -2.35 -7.85
N ALA A 104 -3.30 -3.54 -8.26
CA ALA A 104 -2.12 -3.70 -9.11
C ALA A 104 -2.32 -3.00 -10.46
N GLU A 105 -3.48 -3.21 -11.10
CA GLU A 105 -3.81 -2.56 -12.37
C GLU A 105 -3.87 -1.04 -12.25
N GLU A 106 -4.54 -0.51 -11.22
CA GLU A 106 -4.60 0.93 -10.95
C GLU A 106 -3.21 1.54 -10.76
N ASN A 107 -2.32 0.86 -10.04
CA ASN A 107 -0.95 1.30 -9.86
C ASN A 107 -0.15 1.26 -11.18
N LEU A 108 -0.30 0.22 -12.00
CA LEU A 108 0.33 0.18 -13.32
C LEU A 108 -0.16 1.30 -14.25
N GLN A 109 -1.45 1.65 -14.19
CA GLN A 109 -2.00 2.77 -14.95
C GLN A 109 -1.38 4.11 -14.50
N LYS A 110 -1.22 4.32 -13.18
CA LYS A 110 -0.54 5.51 -12.64
C LYS A 110 0.94 5.55 -13.03
N ALA A 111 1.63 4.41 -12.99
CA ALA A 111 3.01 4.31 -13.44
C ALA A 111 3.15 4.71 -14.92
N ALA A 112 2.31 4.16 -15.79
CA ALA A 112 2.28 4.50 -17.21
C ALA A 112 1.99 5.99 -17.45
N HIS A 113 1.07 6.57 -16.68
CA HIS A 113 0.79 8.01 -16.73
C HIS A 113 2.03 8.84 -16.41
N HIS A 114 2.74 8.52 -15.32
CA HIS A 114 3.94 9.24 -14.94
C HIS A 114 5.11 9.01 -15.90
N ASN A 115 5.28 7.82 -16.45
CA ASN A 115 6.27 7.57 -17.51
C ASN A 115 6.06 8.49 -18.72
N LYS A 116 4.81 8.63 -19.18
CA LYS A 116 4.48 9.56 -20.26
C LYS A 116 4.82 11.01 -19.92
N MET A 117 4.50 11.45 -18.71
CA MET A 117 4.82 12.81 -18.27
C MET A 117 6.34 13.05 -18.18
N ALA A 118 7.12 12.03 -17.80
CA ALA A 118 8.58 12.10 -17.77
C ALA A 118 9.16 12.25 -19.20
N GLU A 119 8.61 11.52 -20.19
CA GLU A 119 9.00 11.66 -21.60
C GLU A 119 8.70 13.06 -22.14
N GLU A 120 7.51 13.60 -21.84
CA GLU A 120 7.12 14.96 -22.21
C GLU A 120 8.05 16.01 -21.58
N GLN A 121 8.38 15.87 -20.29
CA GLN A 121 9.35 16.76 -19.63
C GLN A 121 10.74 16.69 -20.28
N ALA A 122 11.24 15.49 -20.58
CA ALA A 122 12.53 15.31 -21.22
C ALA A 122 12.56 15.91 -22.64
N TYR A 123 11.45 15.83 -23.37
CA TYR A 123 11.30 16.49 -24.66
C TYR A 123 11.39 18.01 -24.48
N GLN A 124 10.57 18.62 -23.61
CA GLN A 124 10.57 20.07 -23.39
C GLN A 124 11.94 20.62 -22.98
N GLN A 125 12.68 19.89 -22.13
CA GLN A 125 14.04 20.27 -21.73
C GLN A 125 15.00 20.35 -22.92
N LYS A 126 14.94 19.38 -23.84
CA LYS A 126 15.78 19.38 -25.06
C LYS A 126 15.49 20.56 -25.98
N PHE A 127 14.22 20.96 -26.12
CA PHE A 127 13.85 22.14 -26.91
C PHE A 127 14.35 23.42 -26.27
N ALA A 128 14.14 23.59 -24.96
CA ALA A 128 14.62 24.75 -24.22
C ALA A 128 16.17 24.87 -24.26
N GLU A 129 16.88 23.75 -24.27
CA GLU A 129 18.34 23.73 -24.43
C GLU A 129 18.78 24.13 -25.86
N SER A 130 18.12 23.60 -26.89
CA SER A 130 18.38 23.97 -28.29
C SER A 130 18.18 25.46 -28.56
N ASP A 131 17.13 26.07 -27.98
CA ASP A 131 16.84 27.49 -28.17
C ASP A 131 17.87 28.39 -27.47
N ARG A 132 18.42 27.94 -26.33
CA ARG A 132 19.52 28.64 -25.63
C ARG A 132 20.85 28.63 -26.37
N ILE A 133 21.09 27.62 -27.21
CA ILE A 133 22.35 27.51 -27.98
C ILE A 133 22.34 28.39 -29.25
N LYS A 134 21.15 28.77 -29.73
CA LYS A 134 20.98 29.55 -30.98
C LYS A 134 20.81 31.06 -30.77
N GLY A 135 20.62 31.54 -29.54
CA GLY A 135 20.51 32.96 -29.19
C GLY A 135 21.83 33.52 -28.67
#